data_AF-L8PNM1-F1
#
_entry.id   AF-L8PNM1-F1
#
_cell.length_a   1.000
_cell.length_b   1.000
_cell.length_c   1.000
_cell.angle_alpha   90.00
_cell.angle_beta   90.00
_cell.angle_gamma   90.00
#
_symmetry.space_group_name_H-M   'P 1'
#
loop_
_entity.id
_entity.type
_entity.pdbx_description
1 polymer ?
#
loop_
_entity_poly.entity_id
_entity_poly.type
_entity_poly.pdbx_seq_one_letter_code
_entity_poly.pdbx_strand_id
1 'polypeptide(L)' 'MLRRTYASVILEAGESVVTLARWLGHSSPTITLDYYAHFMPEAGRKGRRAIDALLGQPADAATAA' A
#
# COMPACT_ATOMS: atom_id res chain seq x y z
N MET A 1 6.13 18.54 -8.67
CA MET A 1 5.78 18.34 -7.25
C MET A 1 4.42 17.67 -7.08
N LEU A 2 3.33 18.19 -7.66
CA LEU A 2 1.96 17.68 -7.43
C LEU A 2 1.74 16.17 -7.70
N ARG A 3 2.28 15.63 -8.80
CA ARG A 3 2.15 14.19 -9.14
C ARG A 3 2.72 13.26 -8.06
N ARG A 4 3.78 13.69 -7.38
CA ARG A 4 4.47 12.89 -6.36
C ARG A 4 3.71 12.90 -5.05
N THR A 5 3.19 14.08 -4.67
CA THR A 5 2.33 14.25 -3.50
C THR A 5 1.00 13.51 -3.67
N TYR A 6 0.38 13.58 -4.85
CA TYR A 6 -0.83 12.84 -5.18
C TYR A 6 -0.62 11.32 -5.08
N ALA A 7 0.46 10.83 -5.67
CA ALA A 7 0.85 9.42 -5.60
C ALA A 7 1.10 8.95 -4.17
N SER A 8 1.83 9.73 -3.35
CA SER A 8 2.12 9.34 -1.97
C SER A 8 0.85 9.25 -1.12
N VAL A 9 -0.06 10.21 -1.23
CA VAL A 9 -1.32 10.24 -0.44
C VAL A 9 -2.23 9.06 -0.79
N ILE A 10 -2.35 8.73 -2.08
CA ILE A 10 -3.22 7.64 -2.53
C ILE A 10 -2.65 6.27 -2.14
N LEU A 11 -1.33 6.10 -2.19
CA LEU A 11 -0.69 4.86 -1.73
C LEU A 11 -0.76 4.70 -0.21
N GLU A 12 -0.64 5.78 0.54
CA GLU A 12 -0.82 5.78 2.00
C GLU A 12 -2.26 5.40 2.39
N ALA A 13 -3.26 5.80 1.60
CA ALA A 13 -4.65 5.37 1.76
C ALA A 13 -4.89 3.88 1.46
N GLY A 14 -3.88 3.17 0.95
CA GLY A 14 -3.94 1.73 0.66
C GLY A 14 -4.50 1.38 -0.72
N GLU A 15 -4.47 2.32 -1.66
CA GLU A 15 -4.88 2.09 -3.05
C GLU A 15 -3.85 1.22 -3.80
N SER A 16 -4.30 0.56 -4.88
CA SER A 16 -3.43 -0.31 -5.68
C SER A 16 -2.40 0.49 -6.50
N VAL A 17 -1.13 0.07 -6.41
CA VAL A 17 -0.02 0.60 -7.24
C VAL A 17 -0.32 0.46 -8.74
N VAL A 18 -1.07 -0.57 -9.14
CA VAL A 18 -1.49 -0.80 -10.53
C VAL A 18 -2.53 0.24 -10.97
N THR A 19 -3.51 0.54 -10.10
CA THR A 19 -4.51 1.58 -10.35
C THR A 19 -3.83 2.94 -10.48
N LEU A 20 -2.92 3.27 -9.57
CA LEU A 20 -2.18 4.52 -9.60
C LEU A 20 -1.28 4.63 -10.84
N ALA A 21 -0.57 3.56 -11.22
CA ALA A 21 0.24 3.53 -12.44
C ALA A 21 -0.60 3.83 -13.69
N ARG A 22 -1.82 3.30 -13.76
CA ARG A 22 -2.76 3.56 -14.84
C ARG A 22 -3.24 5.02 -14.87
N TRP A 23 -3.52 5.62 -13.70
CA TRP A 23 -3.88 7.04 -13.60
C TRP A 23 -2.74 7.99 -13.97
N LEU A 24 -1.51 7.59 -13.68
CA LEU A 24 -0.30 8.34 -14.05
C LEU A 24 0.14 8.11 -15.51
N GLY A 25 -0.52 7.20 -16.23
CA GLY A 25 -0.16 6.86 -17.62
C GLY A 25 1.17 6.10 -17.73
N HIS A 26 1.63 5.46 -16.65
CA HIS A 26 2.84 4.64 -16.69
C HIS A 26 2.56 3.34 -17.44
N SER A 27 3.38 3.04 -18.45
CA SER A 27 3.30 1.80 -19.23
C SER A 27 3.57 0.55 -18.40
N SER A 28 4.23 0.70 -17.24
CA SER A 28 4.49 -0.39 -16.32
C SER A 28 4.28 0.02 -14.85
N PRO A 29 3.56 -0.79 -14.05
CA PRO A 29 3.42 -0.59 -12.60
C PRO A 29 4.75 -0.68 -11.85
N THR A 30 5.77 -1.34 -12.39
CA THR A 30 7.11 -1.43 -11.79
C THR A 30 7.76 -0.06 -11.61
N ILE A 31 7.53 0.88 -12.53
CA ILE A 31 8.04 2.25 -12.40
C ILE A 31 7.46 2.89 -11.14
N THR A 32 6.13 2.82 -10.95
CA THR A 32 5.47 3.35 -9.74
C THR A 32 5.93 2.61 -8.49
N LEU A 33 6.09 1.29 -8.55
CA LEU A 33 6.52 0.50 -7.41
C LEU A 33 7.94 0.89 -6.95
N ASP A 34 8.90 0.98 -7.86
CA ASP A 34 10.29 1.38 -7.55
C ASP A 34 10.35 2.78 -6.92
N TYR A 35 9.53 3.72 -7.42
CA TYR A 35 9.51 5.10 -6.93
C TYR A 35 8.73 5.32 -5.63
N TYR A 36 7.84 4.42 -5.24
CA TYR A 36 6.95 4.66 -4.08
C TYR A 36 6.91 3.54 -3.03
N ALA A 37 7.54 2.38 -3.26
CA ALA A 37 7.58 1.28 -2.29
C ALA A 37 8.12 1.70 -0.91
N HIS A 38 9.04 2.66 -0.86
CA HIS A 38 9.61 3.18 0.39
C HIS A 38 8.62 4.04 1.22
N PHE A 39 7.55 4.55 0.62
CA PHE A 39 6.47 5.24 1.35
C PHE A 39 5.42 4.26 1.89
N MET A 40 5.60 2.97 1.64
CA MET A 40 4.65 1.91 1.94
C MET A 40 5.23 0.88 2.94
N PRO A 41 5.84 1.30 4.07
CA PRO A 41 6.47 0.36 5.02
C PRO A 41 5.47 -0.67 5.58
N GLU A 42 4.19 -0.35 5.53
CA GLU A 42 3.10 -1.13 6.11
C GLU A 42 2.01 -1.49 5.08
N ALA A 43 2.32 -1.38 3.78
CA ALA A 43 1.44 -1.83 2.72
C ALA A 43 1.38 -3.35 2.72
N GLY A 44 0.40 -3.85 3.46
CA GLY A 44 0.32 -5.27 3.79
C GLY A 44 -0.41 -5.50 5.09
N ARG A 45 -0.44 -4.53 6.02
CA ARG A 45 -1.19 -4.68 7.28
C ARG A 45 -2.67 -4.98 7.06
N LYS A 46 -3.32 -4.31 6.10
CA LYS A 46 -4.72 -4.58 5.77
C LYS A 46 -4.91 -6.00 5.20
N GLY A 47 -3.99 -6.43 4.34
CA GLY A 47 -3.98 -7.79 3.80
C GLY A 47 -3.73 -8.84 4.89
N ARG A 48 -2.73 -8.61 5.75
CA ARG A 48 -2.42 -9.43 6.91
C ARG A 48 -3.62 -9.54 7.85
N ARG A 49 -4.25 -8.43 8.23
CA ARG A 49 -5.49 -8.44 9.04
C ARG A 49 -6.63 -9.21 8.37
N ALA A 50 -6.79 -9.11 7.05
CA ALA A 50 -7.82 -9.85 6.33
C ALA A 50 -7.52 -11.37 6.30
N ILE A 51 -6.25 -11.75 6.15
CA ILE A 51 -5.80 -13.14 6.23
C ILE A 51 -5.92 -13.67 7.66
N ASP A 52 -5.53 -12.89 8.67
CA ASP A 52 -5.67 -13.24 10.09
C ASP A 52 -7.15 -13.48 10.42
N ALA A 53 -8.06 -12.60 9.98
CA ALA A 53 -9.50 -12.78 10.15
C ALA A 53 -10.04 -14.03 9.43
N LEU A 54 -9.55 -14.32 8.21
CA LEU A 54 -9.91 -15.53 7.47
C LEU A 54 -9.44 -16.80 8.18
N LEU A 55 -8.25 -16.76 8.78
CA LEU A 55 -7.63 -17.87 9.50
C LEU A 55 -8.10 -17.99 10.96
N GLY A 56 -8.95 -17.08 11.44
CA GLY A 56 -9.41 -17.04 12.82
C GLY A 56 -8.35 -16.60 13.83
N GLN A 57 -7.25 -16.00 13.37
CA GLN A 57 -6.19 -15.47 14.21
C GLN A 57 -6.59 -14.06 14.71
N PRO A 58 -6.55 -13.77 16.02
CA PRO A 58 -6.80 -12.42 16.51
C PRO A 58 -5.75 -11.46 15.94
N ALA A 59 -6.22 -10.38 15.31
CA ALA A 59 -5.39 -9.33 14.73
C ALA A 59 -4.59 -8.61 15.84
N ASP A 60 -3.39 -9.13 16.08
CA ASP A 60 -2.33 -8.62 16.95
C ASP A 60 -2.70 -8.31 18.41
N ALA A 61 -2.29 -9.21 19.31
CA ALA A 61 -2.09 -8.95 20.73
C ALA A 61 -0.78 -8.18 21.02
N ALA A 62 -0.18 -7.50 20.03
CA ALA A 62 1.09 -6.79 20.16
C ALA A 62 0.93 -5.25 20.07
N THR A 63 0.18 -4.68 21.02
CA THR A 63 0.48 -3.34 21.55
C THR A 63 0.39 -3.40 23.07
N ALA A 64 1.25 -4.24 23.67
CA ALA A 64 1.46 -4.28 25.11
C ALA A 64 2.95 -4.45 25.39
N ALA A 65 3.69 -3.34 25.33
CA ALA A 65 4.90 -3.04 26.10
C ALA A 65 5.25 -1.56 25.89
#